data_AF-A0A8T7LH96-F1
#
_entry.id   AF-A0A8T7LH96-F1
#
_cell.length_a   1.000
_cell.length_b   1.000
_cell.length_c   1.000
_cell.angle_alpha   90.00
_cell.angle_beta   90.00
_cell.angle_gamma   90.00
#
_symmetry.space_group_name_H-M   'P 1'
#
loop_
_entity.id
_entity.type
_entity.pdbx_description
1 polymer ?
#
loop_
_entity_poly.entity_id
_entity_poly.type
_entity_poly.pdbx_seq_one_letter_code
_entity_poly.pdbx_strand_id
1 'polypeptide(L)'
;MFDTRLLRAVSRQIAGAQTHIGAVPRWRHHFAVFWDVFLVIAFGAGLFDAMHPGGLLNARGLWLTLLTLAFLTAHRWLWAPVRHGTGAWPPLYRDLLLVLIVELILVIALLPSSAWFACPLLAMMGQVVAVLPPRRWWLPFAAIALVLAGPIGLYQTLATRQWTVAAGLVAVVAWLVAIFLYIRLQFDQRHERDELTRDLAAAHDELERVAPLLARMDECHAREQAVMALRDSLQHTLALMNLRLESARQHLISAPDTCAGDLAELHALVQQRLADVARWPAAPEPVPATGIPAAPDAPATPPAATVAEHMDATDASPAMDDPGQEHAGETTEAGGAAAAEISGQPVIDDHKEQSCRTTP
;
A
#
# COMPACT_ATOMS: atom_id res chain seq x y z
N MET A 1 24.48 -28.15 -19.54
CA MET A 1 24.72 -28.51 -18.12
C MET A 1 24.32 -27.29 -17.31
N PHE A 2 23.10 -27.26 -16.75
CA PHE A 2 22.58 -26.09 -16.03
C PHE A 2 23.24 -25.98 -14.65
N ASP A 3 23.70 -24.78 -14.30
CA ASP A 3 24.44 -24.53 -13.07
C ASP A 3 23.51 -24.60 -11.86
N THR A 4 23.62 -25.69 -11.11
CA THR A 4 22.86 -25.95 -9.87
C THR A 4 23.06 -24.85 -8.82
N ARG A 5 24.09 -24.01 -8.92
CA ARG A 5 24.28 -22.86 -8.02
C ARG A 5 23.27 -21.75 -8.28
N LEU A 6 22.92 -21.51 -9.54
CA LEU A 6 21.96 -20.49 -9.95
C LEU A 6 20.53 -20.86 -9.52
N LEU A 7 20.15 -22.14 -9.70
CA LEU A 7 18.91 -22.68 -9.15
C LEU A 7 18.85 -22.60 -7.62
N ARG A 8 19.98 -22.82 -6.91
CA ARG A 8 20.02 -22.73 -5.45
C ARG A 8 19.95 -21.29 -4.96
N ALA A 9 20.54 -20.34 -5.69
CA ALA A 9 20.45 -18.90 -5.41
C ALA A 9 19.02 -18.39 -5.66
N VAL A 10 18.41 -18.73 -6.80
CA VAL A 10 17.02 -18.39 -7.12
C VAL A 10 16.06 -19.04 -6.12
N SER A 11 16.27 -20.30 -5.71
CA SER A 11 15.43 -20.93 -4.68
C SER A 11 15.55 -20.24 -3.32
N ARG A 12 16.74 -19.75 -2.95
CA ARG A 12 16.93 -18.98 -1.70
C ARG A 12 16.33 -17.58 -1.79
N GLN A 13 16.36 -16.97 -2.96
CA GLN A 13 15.77 -15.66 -3.19
C GLN A 13 14.24 -15.74 -3.25
N ILE A 14 13.68 -16.81 -3.85
CA ILE A 14 12.25 -17.10 -3.81
C ILE A 14 11.81 -17.49 -2.40
N ALA A 15 12.60 -18.29 -1.66
CA ALA A 15 12.30 -18.62 -0.27
C ALA A 15 12.37 -17.39 0.66
N GLY A 16 13.34 -16.49 0.45
CA GLY A 16 13.46 -15.22 1.18
C GLY A 16 12.37 -14.21 0.81
N ALA A 17 11.94 -14.17 -0.45
CA ALA A 17 10.81 -13.36 -0.89
C ALA A 17 9.47 -13.92 -0.36
N GLN A 18 9.34 -15.24 -0.22
CA GLN A 18 8.15 -15.87 0.35
C GLN A 18 8.03 -15.71 1.87
N THR A 19 9.12 -15.44 2.60
CA THR A 19 9.02 -15.12 4.05
C THR A 19 8.40 -13.75 4.34
N HIS A 20 8.21 -12.89 3.33
CA HIS A 20 7.49 -11.64 3.46
C HIS A 20 5.99 -11.74 3.11
N ILE A 21 5.48 -12.95 2.83
CA ILE A 21 4.02 -13.17 2.67
C ILE A 21 3.36 -12.76 3.98
N GLY A 22 2.62 -11.64 3.88
CA GLY A 22 2.28 -10.72 4.95
C GLY A 22 1.94 -11.37 6.29
N ALA A 23 2.74 -11.03 7.30
CA ALA A 23 2.35 -11.23 8.69
C ALA A 23 0.91 -10.73 8.86
N VAL A 24 0.01 -11.63 9.26
CA VAL A 24 -1.40 -11.30 9.45
C VAL A 24 -1.48 -10.07 10.39
N PRO A 25 -2.16 -8.98 9.99
CA PRO A 25 -2.19 -7.77 10.78
C PRO A 25 -2.59 -8.05 12.23
N ARG A 26 -1.81 -7.57 13.21
CA ARG A 26 -2.02 -7.84 14.64
C ARG A 26 -3.45 -7.52 15.10
N TRP A 27 -4.08 -6.50 14.52
CA TRP A 27 -5.45 -6.12 14.84
C TRP A 27 -6.48 -7.21 14.49
N ARG A 28 -6.26 -8.02 13.44
CA ARG A 28 -7.16 -9.13 13.07
C ARG A 28 -7.21 -10.17 14.17
N HIS A 29 -6.06 -10.44 14.78
CA HIS A 29 -5.98 -11.31 15.95
C HIS A 29 -6.79 -10.74 17.12
N HIS A 30 -6.63 -9.45 17.43
CA HIS A 30 -7.42 -8.81 18.49
C HIS A 30 -8.92 -8.83 18.21
N PHE A 31 -9.34 -8.64 16.95
CA PHE A 31 -10.74 -8.70 16.56
C PHE A 31 -11.32 -10.11 16.71
N ALA A 32 -10.59 -11.15 16.30
CA ALA A 32 -11.01 -12.54 16.52
C ALA A 32 -11.10 -12.88 18.01
N VAL A 33 -10.09 -12.47 18.81
CA VAL A 33 -10.07 -12.68 20.26
C VAL A 33 -11.25 -11.94 20.93
N PHE A 34 -11.59 -10.73 20.48
CA PHE A 34 -12.75 -9.99 21.00
C PHE A 34 -14.05 -10.79 20.83
N TRP A 35 -14.31 -11.32 19.62
CA TRP A 35 -15.51 -12.11 19.38
C TRP A 35 -15.52 -13.46 20.10
N ASP A 36 -14.36 -14.09 20.27
CA ASP A 36 -14.22 -15.29 21.11
C ASP A 36 -14.64 -15.02 22.56
N VAL A 37 -14.10 -13.96 23.15
CA VAL A 37 -14.41 -13.56 24.53
C VAL A 37 -15.89 -13.23 24.64
N PHE A 38 -16.44 -12.49 23.68
CA PHE A 38 -17.86 -12.18 23.63
C PHE A 38 -18.74 -13.43 23.55
N LEU A 39 -18.39 -14.40 22.70
CA LEU A 39 -19.07 -15.69 22.60
C LEU A 39 -19.04 -16.44 23.93
N VAL A 40 -17.87 -16.57 24.56
CA VAL A 40 -17.74 -17.26 25.85
C VAL A 40 -18.61 -16.61 26.92
N ILE A 41 -18.64 -15.27 26.98
CA ILE A 41 -19.50 -14.53 27.91
C ILE A 41 -20.99 -14.79 27.60
N ALA A 42 -21.38 -14.73 26.34
CA ALA A 42 -22.76 -14.94 25.91
C ALA A 42 -23.27 -16.36 26.24
N PHE A 43 -22.45 -17.38 25.97
CA PHE A 43 -22.78 -18.77 26.34
C PHE A 43 -22.76 -18.98 27.86
N GLY A 44 -21.83 -18.35 28.58
CA GLY A 44 -21.80 -18.37 30.04
C GLY A 44 -23.07 -17.78 30.65
N ALA A 45 -23.52 -16.64 30.15
CA ALA A 45 -24.77 -16.00 30.57
C ALA A 45 -26.00 -16.85 30.23
N GLY A 46 -26.08 -17.40 29.02
CA GLY A 46 -27.20 -18.26 28.62
C GLY A 46 -27.25 -19.57 29.39
N LEU A 47 -26.10 -20.16 29.71
CA LEU A 47 -26.04 -21.33 30.57
C LEU A 47 -26.46 -20.97 32.00
N PHE A 48 -25.98 -19.85 32.56
CA PHE A 48 -26.35 -19.38 33.89
C PHE A 48 -27.87 -19.17 34.03
N ASP A 49 -28.46 -18.46 33.06
CA ASP A 49 -29.90 -18.22 32.99
C ASP A 49 -30.70 -19.53 32.88
N ALA A 50 -30.27 -20.45 32.02
CA ALA A 50 -30.93 -21.74 31.84
C ALA A 50 -30.79 -22.69 33.05
N MET A 51 -29.80 -22.48 33.92
CA MET A 51 -29.59 -23.27 35.12
C MET A 51 -30.45 -22.82 36.30
N HIS A 52 -30.86 -21.56 36.34
CA HIS A 52 -31.62 -20.98 37.46
C HIS A 52 -32.95 -21.72 37.78
N PRO A 53 -33.71 -22.27 36.82
CA PRO A 53 -35.00 -22.91 37.10
C PRO A 53 -34.91 -24.37 37.62
N GLY A 54 -33.75 -25.04 37.56
CA GLY A 54 -33.70 -26.48 37.82
C GLY A 54 -32.35 -27.09 38.20
N GLY A 55 -31.27 -26.31 38.30
CA GLY A 55 -29.96 -26.82 38.65
C GLY A 55 -29.25 -27.61 37.54
N LEU A 56 -27.94 -27.77 37.71
CA LEU A 56 -27.01 -28.36 36.72
C LEU A 56 -27.27 -29.84 36.41
N LEU A 57 -27.86 -30.58 37.36
CA LEU A 57 -27.99 -32.04 37.27
C LEU A 57 -29.27 -32.50 36.57
N ASN A 58 -30.15 -31.58 36.18
CA ASN A 58 -31.31 -31.93 35.38
C ASN A 58 -30.89 -32.35 33.97
N ALA A 59 -31.57 -33.35 33.40
CA ALA A 59 -31.31 -33.85 32.04
C ALA A 59 -31.31 -32.72 30.98
N ARG A 60 -32.17 -31.71 31.17
CA ARG A 60 -32.20 -30.49 30.34
C ARG A 60 -30.93 -29.65 30.47
N GLY A 61 -30.43 -29.45 31.70
CA GLY A 61 -29.18 -28.73 31.94
C GLY A 61 -27.99 -29.45 31.30
N LEU A 62 -27.92 -30.77 31.47
CA LEU A 62 -26.88 -31.62 30.88
C LEU A 62 -26.92 -31.54 29.33
N TRP A 63 -28.11 -31.63 28.73
CA TRP A 63 -28.27 -31.45 27.28
C TRP A 63 -27.81 -30.07 26.78
N LEU A 64 -28.16 -28.99 27.50
CA LEU A 64 -27.72 -27.64 27.16
C LEU A 64 -26.22 -27.45 27.30
N THR A 65 -25.60 -28.02 28.33
CA THR A 65 -24.13 -28.00 28.47
C THR A 65 -23.45 -28.73 27.32
N LEU A 66 -23.98 -29.88 26.90
CA LEU A 66 -23.45 -30.67 25.79
C LEU A 66 -23.58 -29.93 24.46
N LEU A 67 -24.74 -29.32 24.19
CA LEU A 67 -24.96 -28.47 23.01
C LEU A 67 -24.03 -27.25 22.99
N THR A 68 -23.88 -26.58 24.13
CA THR A 68 -22.97 -25.43 24.29
C THR A 68 -21.51 -25.84 24.04
N LEU A 69 -21.08 -26.97 24.61
CA LEU A 69 -19.74 -27.50 24.41
C LEU A 69 -19.51 -27.93 22.96
N ALA A 70 -20.50 -28.56 22.34
CA ALA A 70 -20.45 -28.94 20.93
C ALA A 70 -20.32 -27.69 20.04
N PHE A 71 -21.07 -26.63 20.32
CA PHE A 71 -20.94 -25.34 19.63
C PHE A 71 -19.54 -24.76 19.78
N LEU A 72 -19.02 -24.61 21.01
CA LEU A 72 -17.70 -24.03 21.25
C LEU A 72 -16.57 -24.86 20.63
N THR A 73 -16.71 -26.19 20.64
CA THR A 73 -15.74 -27.12 20.04
C THR A 73 -15.79 -27.01 18.52
N ALA A 74 -16.99 -27.04 17.93
CA ALA A 74 -17.18 -26.84 16.51
C ALA A 74 -16.58 -25.50 16.09
N HIS A 75 -16.99 -24.40 16.73
CA HIS A 75 -16.47 -23.05 16.50
C HIS A 75 -14.94 -23.01 16.57
N ARG A 76 -14.33 -23.51 17.65
CA ARG A 76 -12.88 -23.46 17.83
C ARG A 76 -12.12 -24.32 16.83
N TRP A 77 -12.58 -25.54 16.55
CA TRP A 77 -11.95 -26.44 15.58
C TRP A 77 -11.94 -25.84 14.18
N LEU A 78 -13.02 -25.17 13.87
CA LEU A 78 -13.35 -24.76 12.52
C LEU A 78 -12.78 -23.38 12.19
N TRP A 79 -12.56 -22.53 13.20
CA TRP A 79 -11.72 -21.35 13.11
C TRP A 79 -10.23 -21.64 13.37
N ALA A 80 -9.84 -22.88 13.68
CA ALA A 80 -8.44 -23.23 13.86
C ALA A 80 -7.59 -22.98 12.60
N PRO A 81 -8.01 -23.32 11.37
CA PRO A 81 -7.23 -23.03 10.17
C PRO A 81 -6.96 -21.54 9.97
N VAL A 82 -7.94 -20.69 10.32
CA VAL A 82 -7.81 -19.23 10.30
C VAL A 82 -6.77 -18.75 11.32
N ARG A 83 -6.70 -19.38 12.49
CA ARG A 83 -5.74 -19.01 13.56
C ARG A 83 -4.33 -19.49 13.31
N HIS A 84 -4.16 -20.63 12.64
CA HIS A 84 -2.85 -21.26 12.46
C HIS A 84 -2.08 -20.69 11.26
N GLY A 85 -2.68 -19.81 10.46
CA GLY A 85 -1.99 -19.11 9.37
C GLY A 85 -1.53 -20.03 8.23
N THR A 86 -1.99 -21.28 8.20
CA THR A 86 -1.53 -22.32 7.27
C THR A 86 -2.27 -22.31 5.93
N GLY A 87 -3.24 -21.41 5.73
CA GLY A 87 -4.09 -21.38 4.53
C GLY A 87 -4.27 -19.98 3.98
N ALA A 88 -4.43 -19.90 2.65
CA ALA A 88 -4.77 -18.69 1.93
C ALA A 88 -6.00 -18.04 2.57
N TRP A 89 -5.78 -16.88 3.19
CA TRP A 89 -6.86 -16.01 3.63
C TRP A 89 -7.34 -15.19 2.43
N PRO A 90 -8.66 -15.11 2.15
CA PRO A 90 -9.79 -15.64 2.92
C PRO A 90 -10.10 -17.13 2.67
N PRO A 91 -10.69 -17.86 3.65
CA PRO A 91 -11.12 -19.24 3.46
C PRO A 91 -12.12 -19.35 2.29
N LEU A 92 -12.16 -20.52 1.65
CA LEU A 92 -13.11 -20.81 0.58
C LEU A 92 -14.54 -20.52 1.07
N TYR A 93 -15.28 -19.71 0.30
CA TYR A 93 -16.62 -19.26 0.64
C TYR A 93 -17.57 -20.41 1.02
N ARG A 94 -17.43 -21.56 0.35
CA ARG A 94 -18.23 -22.76 0.63
C ARG A 94 -18.02 -23.27 2.05
N ASP A 95 -16.78 -23.35 2.49
CA ASP A 95 -16.44 -23.90 3.79
C ASP A 95 -17.00 -22.96 4.85
N LEU A 96 -16.77 -21.66 4.73
CA LEU A 96 -17.33 -20.64 5.61
C LEU A 96 -18.88 -20.64 5.67
N LEU A 97 -19.55 -20.98 4.57
CA LEU A 97 -21.01 -21.07 4.55
C LEU A 97 -21.52 -22.34 5.25
N LEU A 98 -20.83 -23.48 5.10
CA LEU A 98 -21.14 -24.72 5.82
C LEU A 98 -20.99 -24.52 7.33
N VAL A 99 -19.91 -23.86 7.72
CA VAL A 99 -19.61 -23.43 9.09
C VAL A 99 -20.76 -22.64 9.68
N LEU A 100 -21.15 -21.57 8.96
CA LEU A 100 -22.19 -20.67 9.41
C LEU A 100 -23.53 -21.41 9.54
N ILE A 101 -23.83 -22.33 8.62
CA ILE A 101 -25.03 -23.17 8.69
C ILE A 101 -25.01 -24.04 9.94
N VAL A 102 -23.91 -24.74 10.22
CA VAL A 102 -23.80 -25.62 11.40
C VAL A 102 -23.95 -24.81 12.69
N GLU A 103 -23.25 -23.68 12.81
CA GLU A 103 -23.36 -22.77 13.95
C GLU A 103 -24.78 -22.21 14.09
N LEU A 104 -25.44 -21.84 12.98
CA LEU A 104 -26.80 -21.31 13.01
C LEU A 104 -27.80 -22.38 13.46
N ILE A 105 -27.67 -23.62 12.98
CA ILE A 105 -28.52 -24.75 13.41
C ILE A 105 -28.37 -25.00 14.91
N LEU A 106 -27.13 -24.99 15.41
CA LEU A 106 -26.86 -25.13 16.85
C LEU A 106 -27.52 -23.99 17.62
N VAL A 107 -27.33 -22.73 17.23
CA VAL A 107 -27.95 -21.59 17.91
C VAL A 107 -29.48 -21.66 17.89
N ILE A 108 -30.09 -22.03 16.76
CA ILE A 108 -31.54 -22.26 16.66
C ILE A 108 -32.00 -23.32 17.68
N ALA A 109 -31.23 -24.40 17.87
CA ALA A 109 -31.55 -25.44 18.84
C ALA A 109 -31.44 -24.97 20.30
N LEU A 110 -30.53 -24.03 20.60
CA LEU A 110 -30.38 -23.45 21.95
C LEU A 110 -31.39 -22.33 22.24
N LEU A 111 -31.86 -21.61 21.23
CA LEU A 111 -32.70 -20.41 21.37
C LEU A 111 -33.98 -20.60 22.23
N PRO A 112 -34.72 -21.73 22.16
CA PRO A 112 -35.90 -21.96 23.00
C PRO A 112 -35.58 -22.07 24.49
N SER A 113 -34.30 -22.24 24.86
CA SER A 113 -33.90 -22.47 26.25
C SER A 113 -33.63 -21.18 27.02
N SER A 114 -33.06 -20.16 26.36
CA SER A 114 -32.79 -18.84 26.93
C SER A 114 -32.62 -17.79 25.83
N ALA A 115 -33.13 -16.58 26.06
CA ALA A 115 -32.96 -15.45 25.15
C ALA A 115 -31.49 -15.00 25.01
N TRP A 116 -30.63 -15.29 25.99
CA TRP A 116 -29.20 -14.97 25.95
C TRP A 116 -28.46 -15.70 24.82
N PHE A 117 -28.99 -16.84 24.34
CA PHE A 117 -28.48 -17.53 23.17
C PHE A 117 -28.75 -16.79 21.84
N ALA A 118 -29.42 -15.64 21.87
CA ALA A 118 -29.45 -14.71 20.74
C ALA A 118 -28.15 -13.91 20.59
N CYS A 119 -27.38 -13.68 21.66
CA CYS A 119 -26.12 -12.91 21.60
C CYS A 119 -25.07 -13.55 20.66
N PRO A 120 -24.87 -14.88 20.61
CA PRO A 120 -24.01 -15.52 19.62
C PRO A 120 -24.33 -15.15 18.16
N LEU A 121 -25.60 -14.88 17.82
CA LEU A 121 -25.98 -14.44 16.47
C LEU A 121 -25.31 -13.11 16.11
N LEU A 122 -25.16 -12.20 17.07
CA LEU A 122 -24.46 -10.93 16.88
C LEU A 122 -22.97 -11.15 16.60
N ALA A 123 -22.35 -12.11 17.30
CA ALA A 123 -20.96 -12.48 17.06
C ALA A 123 -20.78 -13.10 15.67
N MET A 124 -21.71 -13.95 15.24
CA MET A 124 -21.72 -14.51 13.89
C MET A 124 -21.85 -13.41 12.83
N MET A 125 -22.68 -12.38 13.05
CA MET A 125 -22.74 -11.22 12.12
C MET A 125 -21.39 -10.50 12.03
N GLY A 126 -20.73 -10.26 13.17
CA GLY A 126 -19.40 -9.66 13.20
C GLY A 126 -18.34 -10.48 12.47
N GLN A 127 -18.41 -11.80 12.57
CA GLN A 127 -17.54 -12.72 11.85
C GLN A 127 -17.83 -12.71 10.33
N VAL A 128 -19.10 -12.75 9.92
CA VAL A 128 -19.50 -12.66 8.50
C VAL A 128 -18.98 -11.36 7.88
N VAL A 129 -19.07 -10.25 8.61
CA VAL A 129 -18.57 -8.93 8.18
C VAL A 129 -17.06 -8.96 8.00
N ALA A 130 -16.33 -9.58 8.92
CA ALA A 130 -14.87 -9.62 8.85
C ALA A 130 -14.34 -10.50 7.71
N VAL A 131 -15.08 -11.54 7.30
CA VAL A 131 -14.57 -12.53 6.34
C VAL A 131 -15.14 -12.39 4.93
N LEU A 132 -16.43 -12.07 4.78
CA LEU A 132 -17.06 -12.04 3.45
C LEU A 132 -16.86 -10.68 2.77
N PRO A 133 -16.82 -10.64 1.42
CA PRO A 133 -16.98 -9.39 0.68
C PRO A 133 -18.41 -8.82 0.80
N PRO A 134 -18.62 -7.49 0.71
CA PRO A 134 -19.90 -6.84 1.01
C PRO A 134 -21.05 -7.37 0.15
N ARG A 135 -20.73 -7.67 -1.12
CA ARG A 135 -21.69 -8.17 -2.11
C ARG A 135 -22.31 -9.51 -1.74
N ARG A 136 -21.72 -10.28 -0.83
CA ARG A 136 -22.20 -11.61 -0.41
C ARG A 136 -22.78 -11.63 1.01
N TRP A 137 -22.84 -10.48 1.70
CA TRP A 137 -23.33 -10.41 3.08
C TRP A 137 -24.83 -10.60 3.21
N TRP A 138 -25.60 -10.22 2.19
CA TRP A 138 -27.05 -10.16 2.28
C TRP A 138 -27.67 -11.51 2.66
N LEU A 139 -27.15 -12.62 2.14
CA LEU A 139 -27.69 -13.96 2.39
C LEU A 139 -27.49 -14.42 3.84
N PRO A 140 -26.26 -14.44 4.40
CA PRO A 140 -26.07 -14.78 5.81
C PRO A 140 -26.70 -13.76 6.77
N PHE A 141 -26.69 -12.47 6.43
CA PHE A 141 -27.37 -11.46 7.25
C PHE A 141 -28.86 -11.68 7.30
N ALA A 142 -29.51 -11.95 6.16
CA ALA A 142 -30.94 -12.23 6.12
C ALA A 142 -31.28 -13.50 6.92
N ALA A 143 -30.46 -14.56 6.82
CA ALA A 143 -30.64 -15.78 7.58
C ALA A 143 -30.52 -15.52 9.10
N ILE A 144 -29.49 -14.79 9.54
CA ILE A 144 -29.30 -14.47 10.96
C ILE A 144 -30.41 -13.54 11.47
N ALA A 145 -30.79 -12.52 10.71
CA ALA A 145 -31.87 -11.60 11.06
C ALA A 145 -33.22 -12.33 11.17
N LEU A 146 -33.48 -13.29 10.28
CA LEU A 146 -34.68 -14.12 10.33
C LEU A 146 -34.72 -14.98 11.59
N VAL A 147 -33.60 -15.58 12.00
CA VAL A 147 -33.52 -16.35 13.25
C VAL A 147 -33.69 -15.44 14.47
N LEU A 148 -33.12 -14.24 14.43
CA LEU A 148 -33.21 -13.26 15.51
C LEU A 148 -34.63 -12.68 15.67
N ALA A 149 -35.43 -12.66 14.60
CA ALA A 149 -36.81 -12.19 14.63
C ALA A 149 -37.71 -13.01 15.57
N GLY A 150 -37.43 -14.31 15.73
CA GLY A 150 -38.15 -15.22 16.63
C GLY A 150 -38.14 -14.78 18.10
N PRO A 151 -36.97 -14.79 18.78
CA PRO A 151 -36.86 -14.49 20.21
C PRO A 151 -37.22 -13.04 20.55
N ILE A 152 -37.06 -12.10 19.60
CA ILE A 152 -37.48 -10.71 19.80
C ILE A 152 -39.01 -10.55 19.77
N GLY A 153 -39.74 -11.58 19.31
CA GLY A 153 -41.19 -11.52 19.19
C GLY A 153 -41.63 -10.67 18.01
N LEU A 154 -40.82 -10.57 16.95
CA LEU A 154 -41.18 -9.85 15.72
C LEU A 154 -42.52 -10.38 15.15
N TYR A 155 -42.72 -11.69 15.18
CA TYR A 155 -43.95 -12.30 14.68
C TYR A 155 -45.19 -11.88 15.50
N GLN A 156 -45.07 -11.83 16.83
CA GLN A 156 -46.14 -11.39 17.71
C GLN A 156 -46.42 -9.89 17.57
N THR A 157 -45.38 -9.07 17.47
CA THR A 157 -45.52 -7.62 17.26
C THR A 157 -46.13 -7.27 15.90
N LEU A 158 -45.80 -8.02 14.84
CA LEU A 158 -46.48 -7.92 13.54
C LEU A 158 -47.96 -8.33 13.64
N ALA A 159 -48.25 -9.45 14.31
CA ALA A 159 -49.62 -9.94 14.47
C ALA A 159 -50.50 -8.96 15.26
N THR A 160 -49.94 -8.33 16.29
CA THR A 160 -50.62 -7.33 17.14
C THR A 160 -50.64 -5.93 16.56
N ARG A 161 -50.07 -5.69 15.36
CA ARG A 161 -49.94 -4.37 14.72
C ARG A 161 -49.29 -3.29 15.61
N GLN A 162 -48.39 -3.68 16.49
CA GLN A 162 -47.61 -2.74 17.31
C GLN A 162 -46.45 -2.15 16.49
N TRP A 163 -46.78 -1.22 15.59
CA TRP A 163 -45.81 -0.61 14.67
C TRP A 163 -44.64 0.10 15.36
N THR A 164 -44.81 0.58 16.59
CA THR A 164 -43.75 1.22 17.37
C THR A 164 -42.62 0.27 17.74
N VAL A 165 -42.94 -0.96 18.16
CA VAL A 165 -41.94 -2.00 18.50
C VAL A 165 -41.24 -2.49 17.23
N ALA A 166 -42.01 -2.70 16.16
CA ALA A 166 -41.45 -3.06 14.86
C ALA A 166 -40.49 -1.99 14.34
N ALA A 167 -40.85 -0.70 14.44
CA ALA A 167 -39.98 0.41 14.05
C ALA A 167 -38.71 0.48 14.90
N GLY A 168 -38.82 0.31 16.23
CA GLY A 168 -37.67 0.26 17.13
C GLY A 168 -36.70 -0.86 16.79
N LEU A 169 -37.20 -2.05 16.47
CA LEU A 169 -36.38 -3.17 16.06
C LEU A 169 -35.70 -2.93 14.71
N VAL A 170 -36.43 -2.41 13.72
CA VAL A 170 -35.84 -2.04 12.42
C VAL A 170 -34.73 -1.01 12.61
N ALA A 171 -34.94 -0.02 13.49
CA ALA A 171 -33.91 0.98 13.82
C ALA A 171 -32.67 0.33 14.46
N VAL A 172 -32.83 -0.61 15.40
CA VAL A 172 -31.70 -1.33 16.01
C VAL A 172 -30.95 -2.18 14.98
N VAL A 173 -31.66 -2.91 14.12
CA VAL A 173 -31.03 -3.71 13.06
C VAL A 173 -30.29 -2.82 12.06
N ALA A 174 -30.91 -1.71 11.64
CA ALA A 174 -30.27 -0.73 10.76
C ALA A 174 -29.02 -0.11 11.38
N TRP A 175 -29.09 0.23 12.68
CA TRP A 175 -27.95 0.77 13.42
C TRP A 175 -26.81 -0.24 13.55
N LEU A 176 -27.12 -1.52 13.81
CA LEU A 176 -26.13 -2.60 13.82
C LEU A 176 -25.44 -2.73 12.46
N VAL A 177 -26.21 -2.75 11.36
CA VAL A 177 -25.67 -2.79 10.00
C VAL A 177 -24.76 -1.58 9.73
N ALA A 178 -25.17 -0.38 10.16
CA ALA A 178 -24.38 0.85 10.03
C ALA A 178 -23.06 0.77 10.81
N ILE A 179 -23.08 0.25 12.05
CA ILE A 179 -21.86 0.01 12.84
C ILE A 179 -20.94 -0.98 12.12
N PHE A 180 -21.47 -2.07 11.59
CA PHE A 180 -20.66 -3.05 10.88
C PHE A 180 -20.03 -2.48 9.60
N LEU A 181 -20.78 -1.67 8.84
CA LEU A 181 -20.27 -0.94 7.69
C LEU A 181 -19.17 0.04 8.10
N TYR A 182 -19.36 0.78 9.19
CA TYR A 182 -18.37 1.70 9.72
C TYR A 182 -17.08 1.00 10.14
N ILE A 183 -17.19 -0.11 10.89
CA ILE A 183 -16.04 -0.92 11.30
C ILE A 183 -15.31 -1.46 10.05
N ARG A 184 -16.05 -1.90 9.03
CA ARG A 184 -15.45 -2.35 7.76
C ARG A 184 -14.71 -1.23 7.04
N LEU A 185 -15.32 -0.05 6.93
CA LEU A 185 -14.68 1.09 6.29
C LEU A 185 -13.37 1.44 6.99
N GLN A 186 -13.37 1.40 8.32
CA GLN A 186 -12.16 1.59 9.12
C GLN A 186 -11.12 0.50 8.87
N PHE A 187 -11.54 -0.74 8.62
CA PHE A 187 -10.61 -1.80 8.25
C PHE A 187 -10.01 -1.57 6.87
N ASP A 188 -10.82 -1.28 5.85
CA ASP A 188 -10.33 -1.07 4.49
C ASP A 188 -9.33 0.11 4.46
N GLN A 189 -9.65 1.22 5.14
CA GLN A 189 -8.74 2.36 5.30
C GLN A 189 -7.41 2.02 6.01
N ARG A 190 -7.44 1.11 7.00
CA ARG A 190 -6.22 0.69 7.69
C ARG A 190 -5.32 -0.16 6.80
N HIS A 191 -5.88 -1.00 5.93
CA HIS A 191 -5.05 -1.79 5.01
C HIS A 191 -4.36 -0.90 3.99
N GLU A 192 -5.10 0.05 3.42
CA GLU A 192 -4.55 1.02 2.47
C GLU A 192 -3.44 1.86 3.12
N ARG A 193 -3.63 2.27 4.38
CA ARG A 193 -2.57 2.93 5.15
C ARG A 193 -1.35 2.05 5.40
N ASP A 194 -1.54 0.78 5.77
CA ASP A 194 -0.43 -0.14 6.02
C ASP A 194 0.34 -0.44 4.73
N GLU A 195 -0.34 -0.50 3.59
CA GLU A 195 0.26 -0.66 2.26
C GLU A 195 1.06 0.59 1.86
N LEU A 196 0.44 1.77 1.95
CA LEU A 196 1.11 3.05 1.69
C LEU A 196 2.33 3.27 2.62
N THR A 197 2.26 2.84 3.87
CA THR A 197 3.38 2.95 4.81
C THR A 197 4.53 2.01 4.42
N ARG A 198 4.21 0.80 3.92
CA ARG A 198 5.22 -0.12 3.38
C ARG A 198 5.85 0.43 2.10
N ASP A 199 5.06 1.01 1.22
CA ASP A 199 5.55 1.60 -0.02
C ASP A 199 6.42 2.83 0.26
N LEU A 200 6.03 3.68 1.22
CA LEU A 200 6.84 4.80 1.69
C LEU A 200 8.16 4.33 2.31
N ALA A 201 8.14 3.27 3.12
CA ALA A 201 9.36 2.70 3.69
C ALA A 201 10.28 2.13 2.59
N ALA A 202 9.71 1.43 1.60
CA ALA A 202 10.48 0.91 0.48
C ALA A 202 11.09 2.02 -0.38
N ALA A 203 10.34 3.10 -0.65
CA ALA A 203 10.84 4.27 -1.36
C ALA A 203 11.92 5.01 -0.56
N HIS A 204 11.79 5.06 0.76
CA HIS A 204 12.82 5.66 1.63
C HIS A 204 14.12 4.85 1.60
N ASP A 205 14.04 3.53 1.71
CA ASP A 205 15.19 2.63 1.55
C ASP A 205 15.86 2.79 0.18
N GLU A 206 15.09 3.06 -0.88
CA GLU A 206 15.62 3.33 -2.22
C GLU A 206 16.36 4.67 -2.27
N LEU A 207 15.82 5.72 -1.64
CA LEU A 207 16.49 7.03 -1.52
C LEU A 207 17.80 6.92 -0.74
N GLU A 208 17.84 6.17 0.36
CA GLU A 208 19.08 5.95 1.12
C GLU A 208 20.15 5.23 0.30
N ARG A 209 19.75 4.33 -0.61
CA ARG A 209 20.68 3.66 -1.53
C ARG A 209 21.23 4.61 -2.60
N VAL A 210 20.45 5.60 -3.03
CA VAL A 210 20.86 6.58 -4.06
C VAL A 210 21.63 7.76 -3.48
N ALA A 211 21.43 8.10 -2.20
CA ALA A 211 22.15 9.17 -1.50
C ALA A 211 23.69 9.14 -1.69
N PRO A 212 24.41 8.01 -1.55
CA PRO A 212 25.86 7.97 -1.78
C PRO A 212 26.25 8.18 -3.25
N LEU A 213 25.36 7.89 -4.21
CA LEU A 213 25.61 8.15 -5.63
C LEU A 213 25.54 9.64 -5.93
N LEU A 214 24.56 10.34 -5.36
CA LEU A 214 24.43 11.79 -5.49
C LEU A 214 25.65 12.49 -4.88
N ALA A 215 26.09 12.07 -3.69
CA ALA A 215 27.29 12.63 -3.06
C ALA A 215 28.55 12.49 -3.95
N ARG A 216 28.68 11.36 -4.69
CA ARG A 216 29.77 11.17 -5.65
C ARG A 216 29.64 12.06 -6.89
N MET A 217 28.42 12.27 -7.38
CA MET A 217 28.18 13.17 -8.52
C MET A 217 28.51 14.62 -8.16
N ASP A 218 28.16 15.05 -6.95
CA ASP A 218 28.48 16.39 -6.44
C ASP A 218 29.99 16.58 -6.28
N GLU A 219 30.71 15.56 -5.78
CA GLU A 219 32.17 15.60 -5.70
C GLU A 219 32.82 15.75 -7.09
N CYS A 220 32.30 15.03 -8.10
CA CYS A 220 32.77 15.17 -9.48
C CYS A 220 32.49 16.56 -10.05
N HIS A 221 31.31 17.13 -9.81
CA HIS A 221 30.95 18.47 -10.28
C HIS A 221 31.82 19.55 -9.61
N ALA A 222 32.09 19.42 -8.31
CA ALA A 222 32.99 20.32 -7.60
C ALA A 222 34.41 20.28 -8.19
N ARG A 223 34.91 19.09 -8.56
CA ARG A 223 36.21 18.94 -9.23
C ARG A 223 36.24 19.59 -10.60
N GLU A 224 35.20 19.40 -11.42
CA GLU A 224 35.13 20.01 -12.74
C GLU A 224 35.09 21.54 -12.66
N GLN A 225 34.27 22.09 -11.76
CA GLN A 225 34.23 23.53 -11.51
C GLN A 225 35.60 24.07 -11.07
N ALA A 226 36.32 23.33 -10.23
CA ALA A 226 37.63 23.74 -9.75
C ALA A 226 38.69 23.71 -10.88
N VAL A 227 38.63 22.73 -11.79
CA VAL A 227 39.49 22.68 -12.99
C VAL A 227 39.17 23.84 -13.96
N MET A 228 37.89 24.15 -14.16
CA MET A 228 37.48 25.29 -15.00
C MET A 228 37.99 26.62 -14.44
N ALA A 229 37.84 26.84 -13.12
CA ALA A 229 38.38 28.01 -12.45
C ALA A 229 39.91 28.13 -12.59
N LEU A 230 40.63 27.01 -12.48
CA LEU A 230 42.09 26.98 -12.70
C LEU A 230 42.43 27.37 -14.14
N ARG A 231 41.74 26.77 -15.13
CA ARG A 231 41.96 27.05 -16.55
C ARG A 231 41.74 28.52 -16.86
N ASP A 232 40.65 29.11 -16.38
CA ASP A 232 40.34 30.52 -16.59
C ASP A 232 41.39 31.44 -15.94
N SER A 233 41.87 31.09 -14.74
CA SER A 233 42.95 31.82 -14.06
C SER A 233 44.29 31.75 -14.83
N LEU A 234 44.60 30.59 -15.42
CA LEU A 234 45.80 30.38 -16.24
C LEU A 234 45.70 31.14 -17.56
N GLN A 235 44.54 31.10 -18.24
CA GLN A 235 44.31 31.85 -19.46
C GLN A 235 44.46 33.36 -19.23
N HIS A 236 43.90 33.89 -18.14
CA HIS A 236 44.06 35.29 -17.78
C HIS A 236 45.52 35.66 -17.49
N THR A 237 46.26 34.81 -16.78
CA THR A 237 47.68 35.04 -16.48
C THR A 237 48.52 34.99 -17.76
N LEU A 238 48.29 34.02 -18.66
CA LEU A 238 49.01 33.92 -19.93
C LEU A 238 48.74 35.14 -20.83
N ALA A 239 47.49 35.63 -20.87
CA ALA A 239 47.14 36.85 -21.58
C ALA A 239 47.89 38.07 -21.00
N LEU A 240 47.91 38.23 -19.67
CA LEU A 240 48.64 39.30 -19.00
C LEU A 240 50.15 39.22 -19.24
N MET A 241 50.72 38.01 -19.19
CA MET A 241 52.14 37.79 -19.47
C MET A 241 52.49 38.18 -20.90
N ASN A 242 51.70 37.76 -21.88
CA ASN A 242 51.94 38.09 -23.28
C ASN A 242 51.88 39.61 -23.51
N LEU A 243 50.91 40.29 -22.89
CA LEU A 243 50.79 41.75 -22.92
C LEU A 243 52.01 42.45 -22.29
N ARG A 244 52.46 41.99 -21.11
CA ARG A 244 53.66 42.53 -20.43
C ARG A 244 54.93 42.29 -21.24
N LEU A 245 55.07 41.14 -21.88
CA LEU A 245 56.24 40.77 -22.68
C LEU A 245 56.33 41.60 -23.97
N GLU A 246 55.18 41.84 -24.62
CA GLU A 246 55.10 42.75 -25.77
C GLU A 246 55.41 44.20 -25.36
N SER A 247 54.91 44.65 -24.21
CA SER A 247 55.24 45.97 -23.66
C SER A 247 56.73 46.12 -23.34
N ALA A 248 57.34 45.11 -22.71
CA ALA A 248 58.78 45.10 -22.42
C ALA A 248 59.62 45.12 -23.71
N ARG A 249 59.18 44.39 -24.74
CA ARG A 249 59.84 44.39 -26.06
C ARG A 249 59.83 45.77 -26.72
N GLN A 250 58.74 46.52 -26.57
CA GLN A 250 58.64 47.89 -27.09
C GLN A 250 59.55 48.88 -26.31
N HIS A 251 59.73 48.69 -25.00
CA HIS A 251 60.57 49.55 -24.16
C HIS A 251 62.06 49.21 -24.19
N LEU A 252 62.44 48.02 -24.68
CA LEU A 252 63.84 47.56 -24.72
C LEU A 252 64.78 48.53 -25.48
N ILE A 253 64.25 49.24 -26.48
CA ILE A 253 65.02 50.19 -27.32
C ILE A 253 65.20 51.54 -26.61
N SER A 254 64.24 51.95 -25.79
CA SER A 254 64.18 53.29 -25.20
C SER A 254 64.65 53.34 -23.74
N ALA A 255 64.51 52.27 -22.97
CA ALA A 255 64.88 52.22 -21.55
C ALA A 255 65.25 50.80 -21.08
N PRO A 256 66.51 50.36 -21.27
CA PRO A 256 66.93 48.98 -20.96
C PRO A 256 66.89 48.65 -19.46
N ASP A 257 67.19 49.62 -18.59
CA ASP A 257 67.22 49.40 -17.13
C ASP A 257 65.84 49.10 -16.55
N THR A 258 64.79 49.75 -17.06
CA THR A 258 63.40 49.51 -16.66
C THR A 258 62.92 48.12 -17.10
N CYS A 259 63.36 47.68 -18.27
CA CYS A 259 62.99 46.39 -18.84
C CYS A 259 63.48 45.21 -17.98
N ALA A 260 64.66 45.34 -17.34
CA ALA A 260 65.17 44.33 -16.42
C ALA A 260 64.27 44.15 -15.18
N GLY A 261 63.68 45.24 -14.68
CA GLY A 261 62.71 45.20 -13.58
C GLY A 261 61.42 44.49 -13.96
N ASP A 262 60.85 44.84 -15.12
CA ASP A 262 59.62 44.22 -15.64
C ASP A 262 59.78 42.71 -15.91
N LEU A 263 60.94 42.28 -16.41
CA LEU A 263 61.27 40.87 -16.61
C LEU A 263 61.40 40.11 -15.29
N ALA A 264 62.01 40.72 -14.27
CA ALA A 264 62.11 40.11 -12.94
C ALA A 264 60.73 39.94 -12.28
N GLU A 265 59.85 40.95 -12.41
CA GLU A 265 58.47 40.89 -11.92
C GLU A 265 57.67 39.80 -12.66
N LEU A 266 57.81 39.72 -13.99
CA LEU A 266 57.18 38.67 -14.79
C LEU A 266 57.64 37.27 -14.38
N HIS A 267 58.94 37.10 -14.13
CA HIS A 267 59.50 35.84 -13.67
C HIS A 267 58.96 35.45 -12.28
N ALA A 268 58.87 36.40 -11.35
CA ALA A 268 58.29 36.17 -10.04
C ALA A 268 56.81 35.76 -10.12
N LEU A 269 56.04 36.41 -10.99
CA LEU A 269 54.62 36.10 -11.21
C LEU A 269 54.43 34.69 -11.82
N VAL A 270 55.30 34.27 -12.73
CA VAL A 270 55.33 32.89 -13.25
C VAL A 270 55.63 31.88 -12.14
N GLN A 271 56.67 32.13 -11.34
CA GLN A 271 57.02 31.21 -10.25
C GLN A 271 55.89 31.10 -9.22
N GLN A 272 55.24 32.22 -8.89
CA GLN A 272 54.07 32.22 -8.02
C GLN A 272 52.94 31.37 -8.60
N ARG A 273 52.64 31.49 -9.91
CA ARG A 273 51.59 30.70 -10.54
C ARG A 273 51.93 29.22 -10.67
N LEU A 274 53.18 28.88 -10.96
CA LEU A 274 53.63 27.49 -10.92
C LEU A 274 53.54 26.92 -9.50
N ALA A 275 53.81 27.72 -8.47
CA ALA A 275 53.61 27.31 -7.08
C ALA A 275 52.13 27.14 -6.73
N ASP A 276 51.24 28.01 -7.22
CA ASP A 276 49.77 27.87 -7.05
C ASP A 276 49.25 26.59 -7.73
N VAL A 277 49.71 26.28 -8.95
CA VAL A 277 49.38 25.04 -9.67
C VAL A 277 49.97 23.81 -8.98
N ALA A 278 51.21 23.88 -8.48
CA ALA A 278 51.86 22.78 -7.76
C ALA A 278 51.23 22.53 -6.37
N ARG A 279 50.65 23.56 -5.75
CA ARG A 279 49.91 23.45 -4.48
C ARG A 279 48.50 22.91 -4.68
N TRP A 280 47.98 22.91 -5.91
CA TRP A 280 46.74 22.26 -6.22
C TRP A 280 46.86 20.77 -5.89
N PRO A 281 45.96 20.21 -5.07
CA PRO A 281 46.09 18.83 -4.64
C PRO A 281 46.13 17.94 -5.88
N ALA A 282 47.26 17.22 -6.03
CA ALA A 282 47.36 16.15 -7.01
C ALA A 282 46.13 15.26 -6.85
N ALA A 283 45.50 14.93 -7.98
CA ALA A 283 44.27 14.15 -8.02
C ALA A 283 44.34 13.01 -6.98
N PRO A 284 43.31 12.85 -6.14
CA PRO A 284 43.29 11.75 -5.18
C PRO A 284 43.58 10.46 -5.95
N GLU A 285 44.50 9.68 -5.38
CA GLU A 285 44.96 8.40 -5.90
C GLU A 285 43.77 7.64 -6.49
N PRO A 286 43.85 7.12 -7.73
CA PRO A 286 42.73 6.51 -8.42
C PRO A 286 42.09 5.51 -7.47
N VAL A 287 40.88 5.82 -7.00
CA VAL A 287 40.15 4.98 -6.06
C VAL A 287 40.20 3.59 -6.67
N PRO A 288 40.85 2.61 -6.01
CA PRO A 288 40.98 1.29 -6.58
C PRO A 288 39.58 0.87 -6.96
N ALA A 289 39.42 0.39 -8.19
CA ALA A 289 38.18 -0.16 -8.72
C ALA A 289 37.79 -1.36 -7.86
N THR A 290 37.32 -1.07 -6.65
CA THR A 290 36.85 -2.00 -5.65
C THR A 290 35.52 -2.38 -6.22
N GLY A 291 35.51 -3.55 -6.86
CA GLY A 291 34.55 -3.96 -7.86
C GLY A 291 33.17 -3.42 -7.59
N ILE A 292 32.68 -2.58 -8.50
CA ILE A 292 31.25 -2.51 -8.75
C ILE A 292 30.83 -3.97 -8.91
N PRO A 293 30.05 -4.56 -7.99
CA PRO A 293 29.52 -5.89 -8.21
C PRO A 293 28.78 -5.80 -9.55
N ALA A 294 29.21 -6.62 -10.50
CA ALA A 294 28.59 -6.71 -11.81
C ALA A 294 27.08 -6.64 -11.64
N ALA A 295 26.46 -5.65 -12.28
CA ALA A 295 25.02 -5.46 -12.25
C ALA A 295 24.35 -6.82 -12.45
N PRO A 296 23.43 -7.24 -11.56
CA PRO A 296 22.73 -8.49 -11.74
C PRO A 296 22.03 -8.44 -13.11
N ASP A 297 22.31 -9.46 -13.91
CA ASP A 297 21.94 -9.64 -15.31
C ASP A 297 20.67 -8.86 -15.71
N ALA A 298 20.87 -7.84 -16.54
CA ALA A 298 19.80 -7.25 -17.32
C ALA A 298 19.10 -8.39 -18.08
N PRO A 299 17.76 -8.52 -17.98
CA PRO A 299 17.04 -9.59 -18.63
C PRO A 299 17.29 -9.52 -20.13
N ALA A 300 17.77 -10.64 -20.67
CA ALA A 300 18.06 -10.83 -22.08
C ALA A 300 16.89 -10.32 -22.94
N THR A 301 17.20 -9.36 -23.81
CA THR A 301 16.36 -8.93 -24.91
C THR A 301 15.88 -10.17 -25.66
N PRO A 302 14.56 -10.40 -25.79
CA PRO A 302 14.07 -11.51 -26.60
C PRO A 302 14.50 -11.31 -28.06
N PRO A 303 14.90 -12.37 -28.78
CA PRO A 303 15.26 -12.25 -30.18
C PRO A 303 14.07 -11.75 -30.98
N ALA A 304 14.34 -10.78 -31.85
CA ALA A 304 13.41 -10.21 -32.81
C ALA A 304 12.65 -11.33 -33.53
N ALA A 305 11.35 -11.44 -33.22
CA ALA A 305 10.43 -12.25 -33.99
C ALA A 305 10.35 -11.65 -35.39
N THR A 306 10.90 -12.38 -36.33
CA THR A 306 10.81 -12.16 -37.77
C THR A 306 9.34 -12.14 -38.15
N VAL A 307 8.87 -10.98 -38.62
CA VAL A 307 7.63 -10.86 -39.37
C VAL A 307 7.85 -11.60 -40.69
N ALA A 308 7.38 -12.85 -40.75
CA ALA A 308 7.24 -13.60 -41.98
C ALA A 308 5.78 -13.51 -42.41
N GLU A 309 5.54 -12.70 -43.43
CA GLU A 309 4.40 -12.82 -44.35
C GLU A 309 4.22 -14.29 -44.73
N HIS A 310 3.10 -14.88 -44.33
CA HIS A 310 2.58 -16.08 -44.97
C HIS A 310 1.23 -15.75 -45.58
N MET A 311 1.33 -15.25 -46.81
CA MET A 311 0.26 -15.17 -47.78
C MET A 311 0.06 -16.59 -48.31
N ASP A 312 -1.06 -17.21 -47.96
CA ASP A 312 -1.60 -18.29 -48.78
C ASP A 312 -3.11 -18.12 -48.88
N ALA A 313 -3.51 -17.81 -50.11
CA ALA A 313 -4.87 -17.84 -50.58
C ALA A 313 -5.22 -19.30 -50.91
N THR A 314 -6.47 -19.71 -50.71
CA THR A 314 -7.35 -20.23 -51.78
C THR A 314 -8.58 -20.92 -51.18
N ASP A 315 -9.75 -20.45 -51.63
CA ASP A 315 -11.07 -21.09 -51.76
C ASP A 315 -11.66 -21.94 -50.64
N ALA A 316 -12.82 -21.51 -50.13
CA ALA A 316 -14.12 -21.88 -50.75
C ALA A 316 -15.30 -21.29 -49.96
N SER A 317 -16.07 -20.42 -50.62
CA SER A 317 -17.49 -20.14 -50.34
C SER A 317 -18.35 -21.32 -50.88
N PRO A 318 -19.68 -21.47 -50.63
CA PRO A 318 -20.65 -20.41 -50.33
C PRO A 318 -21.84 -20.77 -49.41
N ALA A 319 -22.79 -19.82 -49.34
CA ALA A 319 -24.22 -19.96 -49.02
C ALA A 319 -24.59 -19.85 -47.52
N MET A 320 -25.67 -19.20 -47.08
CA MET A 320 -26.73 -18.37 -47.66
C MET A 320 -27.53 -17.81 -46.45
N ASP A 321 -28.29 -16.75 -46.68
CA ASP A 321 -29.52 -16.34 -45.97
C ASP A 321 -29.48 -15.47 -44.69
N ASP A 322 -29.67 -14.16 -44.96
CA ASP A 322 -30.88 -13.36 -44.66
C ASP A 322 -31.17 -12.90 -43.20
N PRO A 323 -32.03 -11.87 -42.98
CA PRO A 323 -31.59 -10.64 -42.32
C PRO A 323 -32.56 -10.20 -41.20
N GLY A 324 -32.34 -9.01 -40.67
CA GLY A 324 -33.41 -8.23 -40.05
C GLY A 324 -33.28 -8.07 -38.55
N GLN A 325 -32.84 -6.89 -38.12
CA GLN A 325 -33.76 -6.02 -37.38
C GLN A 325 -33.22 -4.58 -37.32
N GLU A 326 -33.92 -3.73 -38.07
CA GLU A 326 -33.89 -2.27 -38.01
C GLU A 326 -34.99 -1.75 -37.07
N HIS A 327 -34.74 -0.54 -36.55
CA HIS A 327 -35.67 0.47 -36.01
C HIS A 327 -36.27 0.29 -34.60
N ALA A 328 -35.91 1.19 -33.68
CA ALA A 328 -36.51 2.54 -33.46
C ALA A 328 -35.75 3.18 -32.26
N GLY A 329 -35.31 4.44 -32.24
CA GLY A 329 -36.12 5.67 -32.35
C GLY A 329 -36.97 5.83 -31.08
N GLU A 330 -37.04 6.93 -30.33
CA GLU A 330 -36.67 8.32 -30.53
C GLU A 330 -37.07 9.10 -29.24
N THR A 331 -36.38 10.22 -28.99
CA THR A 331 -36.77 11.43 -28.23
C THR A 331 -37.37 11.39 -26.81
N THR A 332 -36.80 12.19 -25.90
CA THR A 332 -37.49 13.36 -25.35
C THR A 332 -36.47 14.39 -24.87
N GLU A 333 -36.59 15.58 -25.44
CA GLU A 333 -35.85 16.82 -25.20
C GLU A 333 -36.75 17.76 -24.38
N ALA A 334 -36.21 18.34 -23.30
CA ALA A 334 -36.62 19.59 -22.62
C ALA A 334 -35.72 19.69 -21.37
N GLY A 335 -34.92 20.72 -21.09
CA GLY A 335 -34.98 22.12 -21.48
C GLY A 335 -34.94 22.96 -20.20
N GLY A 336 -33.98 23.89 -20.08
CA GLY A 336 -34.16 25.09 -19.25
C GLY A 336 -33.29 25.27 -18.00
N ALA A 337 -32.13 25.90 -18.21
CA ALA A 337 -31.63 27.10 -17.52
C ALA A 337 -31.79 27.26 -15.98
N ALA A 338 -30.64 27.35 -15.29
CA ALA A 338 -30.40 28.41 -14.30
C ALA A 338 -28.89 28.63 -14.12
N ALA A 339 -28.44 29.80 -14.53
CA ALA A 339 -27.12 30.35 -14.28
C ALA A 339 -27.07 30.96 -12.86
N ALA A 340 -25.97 30.71 -12.14
CA ALA A 340 -25.55 31.49 -10.98
C ALA A 340 -24.03 31.34 -10.77
N GLU A 341 -23.29 32.13 -11.52
CA GLU A 341 -22.26 33.06 -11.02
C GLU A 341 -21.83 32.93 -9.54
N ILE A 342 -20.65 32.33 -9.30
CA ILE A 342 -19.79 32.54 -8.12
C ILE A 342 -18.34 32.38 -8.65
N SER A 343 -17.70 33.41 -9.20
CA SER A 343 -16.99 34.50 -8.51
C SER A 343 -15.98 34.03 -7.46
N GLY A 344 -14.72 33.96 -7.88
CA GLY A 344 -13.55 34.41 -7.12
C GLY A 344 -13.10 33.56 -5.93
N GLN A 345 -12.08 32.73 -6.15
CA GLN A 345 -11.21 32.29 -5.06
C GLN A 345 -9.74 32.55 -5.43
N PRO A 346 -9.00 33.32 -4.61
CA PRO A 346 -7.71 33.88 -4.98
C PRO A 346 -6.56 32.87 -4.85
N VAL A 347 -5.61 33.05 -5.75
CA VAL A 347 -4.23 32.55 -5.71
C VAL A 347 -3.59 32.97 -4.40
N ILE A 348 -3.15 31.99 -3.60
CA ILE A 348 -2.26 32.24 -2.46
C ILE A 348 -0.84 32.21 -3.03
N ASP A 349 -0.33 33.41 -3.33
CA ASP A 349 1.10 33.67 -3.52
C ASP A 349 1.79 33.63 -2.14
N ASP A 350 2.56 32.58 -1.91
CA ASP A 350 3.41 32.44 -0.73
C ASP A 350 4.75 33.13 -1.00
N HIS A 351 4.72 34.47 -0.97
CA HIS A 351 5.92 35.32 -0.97
C HIS A 351 5.85 36.30 0.19
N LYS A 352 6.52 35.95 1.30
CA LYS A 352 7.03 36.93 2.27
C LYS A 352 8.28 36.44 2.98
N GLU A 353 9.40 36.98 2.52
CA GLU A 353 10.37 37.74 3.33
C GLU A 353 10.52 37.34 4.81
N GLN A 354 11.59 36.62 5.12
CA GLN A 354 12.36 36.82 6.35
C GLN A 354 13.83 37.00 5.94
N SER A 355 14.26 38.24 5.75
CA SER A 355 14.73 39.17 6.78
C SER A 355 16.25 39.11 6.89
N CYS A 356 16.86 40.08 6.20
CA CYS A 356 18.23 40.53 6.42
C CYS A 356 18.51 40.75 7.92
N ARG A 357 19.59 40.15 8.41
CA ARG A 357 20.33 40.66 9.57
C ARG A 357 21.77 40.86 9.15
N THR A 358 22.12 42.13 8.98
CA THR A 358 23.49 42.61 8.84
C THR A 358 23.73 43.58 9.99
N THR A 359 24.78 43.29 10.78
CA THR A 359 25.69 44.23 11.48
C THR A 359 25.14 45.03 12.68
N PRO A 360 25.98 45.62 13.56
CA PRO A 360 27.37 46.11 13.40
C PRO A 360 28.47 45.05 13.36
#